data_AF-A0A6I3DI72-F1
#
_entry.id   AF-A0A6I3DI72-F1
#
_cell.length_a   1.000
_cell.length_b   1.000
_cell.length_c   1.000
_cell.angle_alpha   90.00
_cell.angle_beta   90.00
_cell.angle_gamma   90.00
#
_symmetry.space_group_name_H-M   'P 1'
#
loop_
_entity.id
_entity.type
_entity.pdbx_description
1 polymer ?
#
loop_
_entity_poly.entity_id
_entity_poly.type
_entity_poly.pdbx_seq_one_letter_code
_entity_poly.pdbx_strand_id
1 'polypeptide(L)' 'ASLLIKEGAHPKVIMDRMGHSSIQITMNTYGHLFPSEDEATIAGLENAFQEAVSNARGPVGGLTMFSRTA' A
#
# COMPACT_ATOMS: atom_id res chain seq x y z
N ALA A 1 12.04 -12.88 17.60
CA ALA A 1 11.51 -12.13 16.43
C ALA A 1 12.53 -11.94 15.31
N SER A 2 13.80 -11.61 15.58
CA SER A 2 14.76 -11.12 14.57
C SER A 2 14.94 -12.00 13.32
N LEU A 3 14.97 -13.33 13.45
CA LEU A 3 15.02 -14.22 12.28
C LEU A 3 13.76 -14.11 11.41
N LEU A 4 12.58 -14.06 12.02
CA LEU A 4 11.32 -13.90 11.28
C LEU A 4 11.26 -12.55 10.55
N ILE A 5 11.76 -11.47 11.17
CA ILE A 5 11.83 -10.14 10.55
C ILE A 5 12.77 -10.17 9.34
N LYS A 6 13.93 -10.82 9.49
CA LYS A 6 14.89 -10.98 8.39
C LYS A 6 14.30 -11.76 7.21
N GLU A 7 13.49 -12.77 7.48
CA GLU A 7 12.76 -13.54 6.45
C GLU A 7 11.52 -12.77 5.91
N GLY A 8 11.31 -11.52 6.29
CA GLY A 8 10.20 -10.68 5.80
C GLY A 8 8.84 -11.06 6.37
N ALA A 9 8.79 -11.74 7.53
CA ALA A 9 7.53 -12.12 8.14
C ALA A 9 6.72 -10.89 8.56
N HIS A 10 5.41 -10.93 8.29
CA HIS A 10 4.50 -9.85 8.61
C HIS A 10 4.47 -9.56 10.13
N PRO A 11 4.47 -8.28 10.58
CA PRO A 11 4.47 -7.91 12.00
C PRO A 11 3.39 -8.60 12.84
N LYS A 12 2.19 -8.80 12.29
CA LYS A 12 1.09 -9.53 12.97
C LYS A 12 1.45 -10.98 13.32
N VAL A 13 2.13 -11.68 12.42
CA VAL A 13 2.55 -13.07 12.65
C VAL A 13 3.63 -13.12 13.72
N ILE A 14 4.53 -12.14 13.72
CA ILE A 14 5.58 -12.02 14.75
C ILE A 14 4.95 -11.77 16.12
N MET A 15 3.95 -10.87 16.21
CA MET A 15 3.21 -10.61 17.45
C MET A 15 2.56 -11.87 18.01
N ASP A 16 1.81 -12.58 17.16
CA ASP A 16 1.05 -13.76 17.56
C ASP A 16 1.99 -14.88 18.05
N ARG A 17 3.15 -15.05 17.39
CA ARG A 17 4.19 -16.02 17.82
C ARG A 17 4.92 -15.62 19.10
N MET A 18 5.04 -14.32 19.36
CA MET A 18 5.71 -13.80 20.56
C MET A 18 4.75 -13.69 21.76
N GLY A 19 3.44 -13.85 21.55
CA GLY A 19 2.43 -13.69 22.58
C GLY A 19 2.22 -12.24 23.03
N HIS A 20 2.68 -11.27 22.23
CA HIS A 20 2.45 -9.86 22.52
C HIS A 20 1.04 -9.47 22.08
N SER A 21 0.21 -9.06 23.04
CA SER A 21 -1.14 -8.56 22.76
C SER A 21 -1.15 -7.22 22.01
N SER A 22 -0.02 -6.49 22.03
CA SER A 22 0.10 -5.16 21.44
C SER A 22 1.25 -5.09 20.41
N ILE A 23 0.94 -4.49 19.26
CA ILE A 23 1.92 -4.16 18.22
C ILE A 23 2.94 -3.14 18.68
N GLN A 24 2.57 -2.25 19.60
CA GLN A 24 3.50 -1.25 20.12
C GLN A 24 4.69 -1.91 20.83
N ILE A 25 4.47 -2.98 21.59
CA ILE A 25 5.56 -3.72 22.25
C ILE A 25 6.54 -4.25 21.19
N THR A 26 6.01 -4.90 20.16
CA THR A 26 6.81 -5.51 19.09
C THR A 26 7.57 -4.46 18.28
N MET A 27 6.92 -3.35 17.91
CA MET A 27 7.54 -2.29 17.12
C MET A 27 8.53 -1.44 17.91
N ASN A 28 8.29 -1.22 19.21
CA ASN A 28 9.26 -0.53 20.07
C ASN A 28 10.54 -1.35 20.24
N THR A 29 10.43 -2.69 20.35
CA THR A 29 11.58 -3.56 20.55
C THR A 29 12.31 -3.88 19.24
N TYR A 30 11.60 -4.11 18.14
CA TYR A 30 12.19 -4.64 16.89
C TYR A 30 11.99 -3.75 15.67
N GLY A 31 11.36 -2.58 15.79
CA GLY A 31 11.07 -1.67 14.67
C GLY A 31 12.30 -1.31 13.84
N HIS A 32 13.45 -1.18 14.49
CA HIS A 32 14.74 -0.89 13.85
C HIS A 32 15.27 -1.99 12.92
N LEU A 33 14.69 -3.18 12.95
CA LEU A 33 15.06 -4.29 12.07
C LEU A 33 14.21 -4.36 10.81
N PHE A 34 13.12 -3.60 10.73
CA PHE A 34 12.30 -3.53 9.53
C PHE A 34 12.95 -2.58 8.52
N PRO A 35 12.96 -2.94 7.22
CA PRO A 35 13.44 -2.04 6.18
C PRO A 35 12.60 -0.75 6.18
N SER A 36 13.24 0.39 5.90
CA SER A 36 12.50 1.63 5.61
C SER A 36 11.79 1.45 4.28
N GLU A 37 10.47 1.37 4.28
CA GLU A 37 9.64 1.10 3.10
C GLU A 37 9.18 2.37 2.37
N ASP A 38 9.67 3.54 2.77
CA ASP A 38 9.00 4.82 2.47
C ASP A 38 8.89 5.13 0.97
N GLU A 39 9.98 5.15 0.21
CA GLU A 39 9.91 5.70 -1.17
C GLU A 39 9.10 4.82 -2.14
N ALA A 40 9.34 3.52 -2.15
CA ALA A 40 8.65 2.59 -3.06
C ALA A 40 7.16 2.43 -2.68
N THR A 41 6.86 2.43 -1.37
CA THR A 41 5.48 2.31 -0.88
C THR A 41 4.69 3.57 -1.18
N ILE A 42 5.27 4.75 -0.99
CA ILE A 42 4.63 6.03 -1.32
C ILE A 42 4.34 6.10 -2.82
N ALA A 43 5.31 5.73 -3.67
CA ALA A 43 5.12 5.69 -5.12
C ALA A 43 4.01 4.71 -5.53
N GLY A 44 3.96 3.52 -4.93
CA GLY A 44 2.90 2.55 -5.16
C GLY A 44 1.52 3.06 -4.73
N LEU A 45 1.44 3.77 -3.60
CA LEU A 45 0.21 4.37 -3.10
C LEU A 45 -0.32 5.46 -4.03
N GLU A 46 0.56 6.34 -4.51
CA GLU A 46 0.20 7.41 -5.45
C GLU A 46 -0.35 6.83 -6.76
N ASN A 47 0.30 5.80 -7.30
CA ASN A 47 -0.16 5.13 -8.52
C ASN A 47 -1.55 4.50 -8.33
N ALA A 48 -1.75 3.76 -7.23
CA ALA A 48 -3.04 3.15 -6.92
C ALA A 48 -4.14 4.20 -6.72
N PHE A 49 -3.80 5.34 -6.11
CA PHE A 49 -4.73 6.46 -5.93
C PHE A 49 -5.11 7.11 -7.27
N GLN A 50 -4.14 7.36 -8.15
CA GLN A 50 -4.37 7.94 -9.49
C GLN A 50 -5.23 7.02 -10.37
N GLU A 51 -5.00 5.70 -10.30
CA GLU A 51 -5.82 4.72 -10.98
C GLU A 51 -7.27 4.76 -10.48
N ALA A 52 -7.47 4.80 -9.15
CA ALA A 52 -8.80 4.89 -8.56
C ALA A 52 -9.53 6.20 -8.96
N VAL A 53 -8.83 7.34 -8.97
CA VAL A 53 -9.39 8.64 -9.37
C VAL A 53 -9.72 8.68 -10.86
N SER A 54 -8.86 8.15 -11.73
CA SER A 54 -9.10 8.12 -13.17
C SER A 54 -10.26 7.20 -13.53
N ASN A 55 -10.39 6.05 -12.87
CA ASN A 55 -11.51 5.12 -13.04
C ASN A 55 -12.83 5.70 -12.53
N ALA A 56 -12.80 6.45 -11.42
CA ALA A 56 -13.98 7.15 -10.89
C ALA A 56 -14.44 8.31 -11.79
N ARG A 57 -13.54 8.89 -12.61
CA ARG A 57 -13.83 9.94 -13.60
C ARG A 57 -14.19 9.36 -14.99
N GLY A 58 -14.94 8.25 -15.02
CA GLY A 58 -15.38 7.57 -16.26
C GLY A 58 -15.77 8.54 -17.40
N PRO A 59 -15.63 8.10 -18.66
CA PRO A 59 -15.54 9.00 -19.81
C PRO A 59 -16.76 9.92 -19.85
N VAL A 60 -16.52 11.23 -19.87
CA VAL A 60 -17.53 12.22 -20.27
C VAL A 60 -17.75 12.05 -21.78
N GLY A 61 -18.36 10.92 -22.15
CA GLY A 61 -18.72 10.57 -23.50
C GLY A 61 -20.09 11.14 -23.80
N GLY A 62 -20.13 12.27 -24.49
CA GLY A 62 -21.40 12.76 -25.01
C GLY A 62 -21.42 14.17 -25.56
N LEU A 63 -20.45 14.61 -26.39
CA LEU A 63 -20.75 15.72 -27.32
C LEU A 63 -19.78 15.96 -28.49
N THR A 64 -19.13 14.97 -29.12
CA THR A 64 -18.38 15.25 -30.37
C THR A 64 -18.43 14.10 -31.39
N MET A 65 -19.63 13.71 -31.79
CA MET A 65 -19.81 13.00 -33.07
C MET A 65 -21.22 13.27 -33.58
N PHE A 66 -21.41 14.35 -34.36
CA PHE A 66 -22.36 14.40 -35.48
C PHE A 66 -22.35 15.80 -36.14
N SER A 67 -21.62 15.91 -37.23
CA SER A 67 -21.90 16.80 -38.38
C SER A 67 -20.88 16.43 -39.47
N ARG A 68 -21.11 15.33 -40.20
CA ARG A 68 -21.90 15.27 -41.45
C ARG A 68 -21.21 16.03 -42.61
N THR A 69 -20.47 15.27 -43.40
CA THR A 69 -20.40 15.28 -44.87
C THR A 69 -20.97 16.47 -45.63
N ALA A 70 -20.13 17.10 -46.47
CA ALA A 70 -20.44 17.47 -47.85
C ALA A 70 -19.13 17.52 -48.64
#